data_AF-A0A1L9QWX6-F1
#
_entry.id   AF-A0A1L9QWX6-F1
#
_cell.length_a   1.000
_cell.length_b   1.000
_cell.length_c   1.000
_cell.angle_alpha   90.00
_cell.angle_beta   90.00
_cell.angle_gamma   90.00
#
_symmetry.space_group_name_H-M   'P 1'
#
loop_
_entity.id
_entity.type
_entity.pdbx_description
1 polymer ?
#
loop_
_entity_poly.entity_id
_entity_poly.type
_entity_poly.pdbx_seq_one_letter_code
_entity_poly.pdbx_strand_id
1 'polypeptide(L)'
;MGYLTIISETGFPHSACLFEYNGNAEWYGFKPNVPKTPRGAGHVDRTDRSPHIKDSVKFAIADAKLAQVIAQLLSKYEGLTYSVGTGPDCVNFSVDAAQWCGLKTPPRPNLFPGNLVTNLARLNANLVQ
;
A
#
# COMPACT_ATOMS: atom_id res chain seq x y z
N MET A 1 12.50 -4.58 -15.02
CA MET A 1 11.32 -5.20 -14.40
C MET A 1 11.36 -4.78 -12.95
N GLY A 2 10.24 -4.32 -12.41
CA GLY A 2 10.13 -3.89 -11.03
C GLY A 2 9.18 -4.78 -10.24
N TYR A 3 8.98 -4.41 -8.97
CA TYR A 3 8.09 -5.12 -8.08
C TYR A 3 7.27 -4.17 -7.21
N LEU A 4 6.03 -4.57 -6.97
CA LEU A 4 5.19 -4.02 -5.91
C LEU A 4 5.07 -5.06 -4.80
N THR A 5 5.47 -4.70 -3.59
CA THR A 5 5.22 -5.52 -2.40
C THR A 5 4.15 -4.84 -1.54
N ILE A 6 3.05 -5.54 -1.29
CA ILE A 6 1.99 -5.11 -0.36
C ILE A 6 2.23 -5.77 0.99
N ILE A 7 2.20 -4.97 2.04
CA ILE A 7 2.67 -5.36 3.36
C ILE A 7 1.57 -5.12 4.40
N SER A 8 1.45 -6.08 5.31
CA SER A 8 0.73 -6.01 6.58
C SER A 8 1.76 -5.84 7.68
N GLU A 9 1.61 -4.80 8.50
CA GLU A 9 2.61 -4.41 9.49
C GLU A 9 2.13 -4.59 10.94
N THR A 10 3.07 -4.75 11.87
CA THR A 10 2.84 -4.59 13.31
C THR A 10 2.94 -3.12 13.78
N GLY A 11 3.52 -2.26 12.93
CA GLY A 11 3.68 -0.83 13.15
C GLY A 11 2.50 0.00 12.65
N PHE A 12 2.72 1.31 12.53
CA PHE A 12 1.74 2.23 11.95
C PHE A 12 2.39 3.06 10.82
N PRO A 13 1.85 3.07 9.58
CA PRO A 13 0.56 2.49 9.17
C PRO A 13 0.52 0.96 9.27
N HIS A 14 -0.68 0.38 9.39
CA HIS A 14 -0.81 -1.08 9.48
C HIS A 14 -0.71 -1.78 8.12
N SER A 15 -0.72 -1.01 7.03
CA SER A 15 -0.44 -1.49 5.68
C SER A 15 0.41 -0.46 4.93
N ALA A 16 1.37 -0.95 4.18
CA ALA A 16 2.26 -0.14 3.36
C ALA A 16 2.60 -0.87 2.05
N CYS A 17 3.30 -0.17 1.20
CA CYS A 17 3.80 -0.63 -0.08
C CYS A 17 5.31 -0.40 -0.15
N LEU A 18 6.03 -1.38 -0.67
CA LEU A 18 7.39 -1.19 -1.14
C LEU A 18 7.37 -1.26 -2.67
N PHE A 19 7.86 -0.19 -3.31
CA PHE A 19 8.00 -0.09 -4.76
C PHE A 19 9.48 -0.27 -5.11
N GLU A 20 9.79 -1.34 -5.84
CA GLU A 20 11.13 -1.61 -6.37
C GLU A 20 11.10 -1.35 -7.88
N TYR A 21 11.73 -0.28 -8.35
CA TYR A 21 11.71 0.09 -9.77
C TYR A 21 12.98 0.86 -10.17
N ASN A 22 13.46 0.65 -11.40
CA ASN A 22 14.68 1.29 -11.92
C ASN A 22 15.91 1.13 -10.98
N GLY A 23 16.01 0.01 -10.25
CA GLY A 23 17.09 -0.25 -9.30
C GLY A 23 16.95 0.45 -7.94
N ASN A 24 15.87 1.21 -7.71
CA ASN A 24 15.56 1.85 -6.44
C ASN A 24 14.48 1.08 -5.67
N ALA A 25 14.46 1.25 -4.35
CA ALA A 25 13.45 0.71 -3.46
C ALA A 25 12.88 1.85 -2.61
N GLU A 26 11.58 2.09 -2.72
CA GLU A 26 10.91 3.21 -2.06
C GLU A 26 9.68 2.75 -1.27
N TRP A 27 9.62 3.22 -0.03
CA TRP A 27 8.52 2.94 0.88
C TRP A 27 7.40 3.96 0.73
N TYR A 28 6.16 3.48 0.76
CA TYR A 28 4.97 4.31 0.70
C TYR A 28 3.86 3.74 1.58
N GLY A 29 3.33 4.56 2.48
CA GLY A 29 2.13 4.26 3.25
C GLY A 29 1.33 5.53 3.52
N PHE A 30 0.09 5.40 4.00
CA PHE A 30 -0.72 6.56 4.37
C PHE A 30 -1.08 6.51 5.84
N LYS A 31 -0.78 7.59 6.59
CA LYS A 31 -1.03 7.65 8.03
C LYS A 31 -1.45 9.07 8.46
N PRO A 32 -2.17 9.24 9.59
CA PRO A 32 -2.43 10.54 10.19
C PRO A 32 -1.12 11.21 10.65
N ASN A 33 -1.11 12.54 10.66
CA ASN A 33 -0.04 13.38 11.21
C ASN A 33 0.15 13.13 12.71
N VAL A 34 -0.94 12.90 13.43
CA VAL A 34 -0.91 12.54 14.85
C VAL A 34 -0.90 11.01 14.97
N PRO A 35 0.15 10.42 15.55
CA PRO A 35 0.27 8.96 15.67
C PRO A 35 -0.97 8.33 16.32
N LYS A 36 -1.34 7.12 15.86
CA LYS A 36 -2.41 6.29 16.43
C LYS A 36 -3.78 6.97 16.52
N THR A 37 -4.02 8.01 15.73
CA THR A 37 -5.31 8.69 15.69
C THR A 37 -6.19 8.08 14.59
N PRO A 38 -7.43 7.64 14.88
CA PRO A 38 -8.26 6.97 13.89
C PRO A 38 -8.79 7.91 12.80
N ARG A 39 -8.75 9.23 13.05
CA ARG A 39 -9.16 10.26 12.10
C ARG A 39 -8.37 11.55 12.28
N GLY A 40 -7.84 12.12 11.19
CA GLY A 40 -7.11 13.38 11.23
C GLY A 40 -6.46 13.72 9.90
N ALA A 41 -5.79 14.88 9.80
CA ALA A 41 -5.00 15.21 8.63
C ALA A 41 -4.00 14.08 8.34
N GLY A 42 -4.02 13.55 7.11
CA GLY A 42 -3.17 12.46 6.68
C GLY A 42 -1.96 12.95 5.87
N HIS A 43 -0.96 12.08 5.78
CA HIS A 43 0.19 12.26 4.90
C HIS A 43 0.67 10.91 4.37
N VAL A 44 1.40 10.98 3.26
CA VAL A 44 2.12 9.83 2.72
C VAL A 44 3.45 9.68 3.48
N ASP A 45 3.61 8.55 4.14
CA ASP A 45 4.82 8.13 4.84
C ASP A 45 5.77 7.42 3.88
N ARG A 46 7.07 7.76 3.96
CA ARG A 46 8.14 7.13 3.17
C ARG A 46 9.25 6.52 4.02
N THR A 47 9.01 6.40 5.32
CA THR A 47 10.00 5.79 6.23
C THR A 47 10.17 4.30 5.95
N ASP A 48 11.38 3.79 6.16
CA ASP A 48 11.66 2.35 6.05
C ASP A 48 10.80 1.56 7.04
N ARG A 49 10.09 0.56 6.52
CA ARG A 49 9.15 -0.26 7.29
C ARG A 49 9.65 -1.68 7.53
N SER A 50 10.87 -2.01 7.11
CA SER A 50 11.47 -3.33 7.26
C SER A 50 11.33 -3.93 8.68
N PRO A 51 11.51 -3.17 9.79
CA PRO A 51 11.37 -3.71 11.15
C PRO A 51 9.93 -4.07 11.55
N HIS A 52 8.93 -3.69 10.76
CA HIS A 52 7.52 -3.81 11.11
C HIS A 52 6.75 -4.82 10.25
N ILE A 53 7.42 -5.46 9.27
CA ILE A 53 6.78 -6.41 8.37
C ILE A 53 6.28 -7.61 9.18
N LYS A 54 4.97 -7.86 9.10
CA LYS A 54 4.34 -9.07 9.64
C LYS A 54 4.09 -10.09 8.54
N ASP A 55 3.37 -9.66 7.50
CA ASP A 55 3.04 -10.46 6.33
C ASP A 55 3.24 -9.60 5.07
N SER A 56 3.61 -10.21 3.95
CA SER A 56 3.78 -9.49 2.68
C SER A 56 3.51 -10.36 1.47
N VAL A 57 3.18 -9.73 0.35
CA VAL A 57 3.10 -10.38 -0.97
C VAL A 57 3.74 -9.48 -2.02
N LYS A 58 4.60 -10.07 -2.87
CA LYS A 58 5.37 -9.39 -3.91
C LYS A 58 4.85 -9.77 -5.30
N PHE A 59 4.72 -8.77 -6.17
CA PHE A 59 4.23 -8.92 -7.54
C PHE A 59 5.20 -8.30 -8.54
N ALA A 60 5.48 -9.01 -9.63
CA ALA A 60 6.26 -8.47 -10.74
C ALA A 60 5.42 -7.47 -11.55
N ILE A 61 5.89 -6.22 -11.68
CA ILE A 61 5.19 -5.13 -12.37
C ILE A 61 6.20 -4.35 -13.22
N ALA A 62 5.79 -3.87 -14.39
CA ALA A 62 6.66 -3.06 -15.24
C ALA A 62 7.09 -1.75 -14.54
N ASP A 63 8.36 -1.38 -14.66
CA ASP A 63 8.93 -0.18 -14.00
C ASP A 63 8.16 1.10 -14.34
N ALA A 64 7.82 1.30 -15.61
CA ALA A 64 7.04 2.44 -16.07
C ALA A 64 5.66 2.51 -15.40
N LYS A 65 5.06 1.36 -15.11
CA LYS A 65 3.76 1.28 -14.44
C LYS A 65 3.88 1.64 -12.96
N LEU A 66 4.91 1.17 -12.28
CA LEU A 66 5.19 1.52 -10.88
C LEU A 66 5.39 3.03 -10.72
N ALA A 67 6.22 3.64 -11.57
CA ALA A 67 6.45 5.09 -11.55
C ALA A 67 5.14 5.89 -11.75
N GLN A 68 4.29 5.49 -12.69
CA GLN A 68 2.97 6.10 -12.90
C GLN A 68 2.08 5.99 -11.65
N VAL A 69 2.04 4.81 -11.03
CA VAL A 69 1.18 4.54 -9.86
C VAL A 69 1.64 5.35 -8.65
N ILE A 70 2.95 5.49 -8.43
CA ILE A 70 3.50 6.33 -7.35
C ILE A 70 3.01 7.78 -7.51
N ALA A 71 3.17 8.37 -8.71
CA ALA A 71 2.73 9.74 -8.96
C ALA A 71 1.21 9.90 -8.72
N GLN A 72 0.42 8.92 -9.14
CA GLN A 72 -1.02 8.92 -8.94
C GLN A 72 -1.41 8.80 -7.46
N LEU A 73 -0.69 7.98 -6.67
CA LEU A 73 -0.93 7.84 -5.23
C LEU A 73 -0.60 9.14 -4.50
N LEU A 74 0.55 9.74 -4.80
CA LEU A 74 0.96 11.01 -4.20
C LEU A 74 -0.08 12.10 -4.49
N SER A 75 -0.50 12.25 -5.74
CA SER A 75 -1.50 13.24 -6.11
C SER A 75 -2.87 12.97 -5.48
N LYS A 76 -3.31 11.71 -5.39
CA LYS A 76 -4.61 11.37 -4.80
C LYS A 76 -4.63 11.62 -3.29
N TYR A 77 -3.57 11.23 -2.58
CA TYR A 77 -3.54 11.24 -1.11
C TYR A 77 -3.01 12.54 -0.52
N GLU A 78 -2.52 13.46 -1.34
CA GLU A 78 -2.12 14.80 -0.92
C GLU A 78 -3.29 15.55 -0.28
N GLY A 79 -3.05 16.08 0.93
CA GLY A 79 -4.03 16.88 1.67
C GLY A 79 -5.27 16.12 2.18
N LEU A 80 -5.36 14.79 1.98
CA LEU A 80 -6.51 14.02 2.44
C LEU A 80 -6.54 13.85 3.96
N THR A 81 -7.76 13.76 4.49
CA THR A 81 -8.00 13.34 5.88
C THR A 81 -7.93 11.81 5.95
N TYR A 82 -7.03 11.30 6.79
CA TYR A 82 -7.01 9.90 7.18
C TYR A 82 -8.27 9.58 8.01
N SER A 83 -8.95 8.48 7.70
CA SER A 83 -10.12 8.01 8.45
C SER A 83 -10.32 6.51 8.29
N VAL A 84 -10.12 5.74 9.38
CA VAL A 84 -10.26 4.27 9.33
C VAL A 84 -11.70 3.88 8.99
N GLY A 85 -11.87 3.06 7.95
CA GLY A 85 -13.13 2.38 7.58
C GLY A 85 -14.27 3.25 7.07
N THR A 86 -14.15 4.57 7.12
CA THR A 86 -15.15 5.53 6.61
C THR A 86 -14.59 6.48 5.55
N GLY A 87 -13.27 6.46 5.34
CA GLY A 87 -12.58 7.31 4.37
C GLY A 87 -11.22 6.72 4.01
N PRO A 88 -10.35 7.51 3.38
CA PRO A 88 -9.01 7.09 3.01
C PRO A 88 -8.21 6.63 4.24
N ASP A 89 -7.67 5.43 4.20
CA ASP A 89 -6.79 4.89 5.24
C ASP A 89 -5.58 4.15 4.63
N CYS A 90 -4.73 3.59 5.49
CA CYS A 90 -3.53 2.87 5.06
C CYS A 90 -3.86 1.66 4.19
N VAL A 91 -4.98 0.98 4.42
CA VAL A 91 -5.35 -0.21 3.66
C VAL A 91 -5.93 0.22 2.31
N ASN A 92 -6.70 1.30 2.25
CA ASN A 92 -7.15 1.87 0.99
C ASN A 92 -5.98 2.31 0.11
N PHE A 93 -4.92 2.87 0.70
CA PHE A 93 -3.71 3.23 -0.03
C PHE A 93 -3.09 2.02 -0.73
N SER A 94 -2.89 0.92 0.01
CA SER A 94 -2.35 -0.32 -0.55
C SER A 94 -3.29 -0.99 -1.57
N VAL A 95 -4.61 -0.92 -1.37
CA VAL A 95 -5.60 -1.39 -2.35
C VAL A 95 -5.53 -0.57 -3.64
N ASP A 96 -5.45 0.76 -3.54
CA ASP A 96 -5.33 1.63 -4.72
C ASP A 96 -4.01 1.36 -5.47
N ALA A 97 -2.90 1.18 -4.75
CA ALA A 97 -1.62 0.82 -5.33
C ALA A 97 -1.71 -0.49 -6.15
N ALA A 98 -2.29 -1.54 -5.55
CA ALA A 98 -2.49 -2.83 -6.21
C ALA A 98 -3.42 -2.72 -7.42
N GLN A 99 -4.58 -2.07 -7.24
CA GLN A 99 -5.59 -1.90 -8.28
C GLN A 99 -5.03 -1.11 -9.47
N TRP A 100 -4.32 -0.01 -9.22
CA TRP A 100 -3.74 0.79 -10.29
C TRP A 100 -2.55 0.12 -10.96
N CYS A 101 -1.87 -0.82 -10.30
CA CYS A 101 -0.92 -1.73 -10.93
C CYS A 101 -1.57 -2.84 -11.78
N GLY A 102 -2.92 -2.88 -11.85
CA GLY A 102 -3.66 -3.86 -12.63
C GLY A 102 -3.92 -5.19 -11.92
N LEU A 103 -3.66 -5.26 -10.61
CA LEU A 103 -3.95 -6.45 -9.82
C LEU A 103 -5.45 -6.55 -9.52
N LYS A 104 -5.95 -7.79 -9.44
CA LYS A 104 -7.30 -8.07 -8.92
C LYS A 104 -7.31 -7.82 -7.42
N THR A 105 -8.15 -6.90 -6.96
CA THR A 105 -8.27 -6.56 -5.55
C THR A 105 -9.55 -7.13 -4.93
N PRO A 106 -9.55 -7.52 -3.64
CA PRO A 106 -10.77 -7.91 -2.94
C PRO A 106 -11.79 -6.76 -2.87
N PRO A 107 -13.11 -7.07 -2.82
CA PRO A 107 -14.15 -6.06 -2.67
C PRO A 107 -13.98 -5.25 -1.38
N ARG A 108 -14.40 -3.99 -1.39
CA ARG A 108 -14.33 -3.10 -0.21
C ARG A 108 -15.51 -3.39 0.74
N PRO A 109 -15.36 -3.14 2.06
CA PRO A 109 -14.19 -2.57 2.73
C PRO A 109 -13.12 -3.63 3.07
N ASN A 110 -11.85 -3.28 2.80
CA ASN A 110 -10.70 -4.06 3.23
C ASN A 110 -10.11 -3.38 4.46
N LEU A 111 -10.51 -3.81 5.66
CA LEU A 111 -10.09 -3.17 6.93
C LEU A 111 -8.90 -3.87 7.59
N PHE A 112 -8.62 -5.12 7.19
CA PHE A 112 -7.61 -5.96 7.81
C PHE A 112 -6.41 -6.14 6.87
N PRO A 113 -5.24 -5.56 7.19
CA PRO A 113 -4.05 -5.63 6.33
C PRO A 113 -3.61 -7.07 6.01
N GLY A 114 -3.61 -7.97 6.99
CA GLY A 114 -3.27 -9.38 6.77
C GLY A 114 -4.22 -10.07 5.79
N ASN A 115 -5.52 -9.77 5.86
CA ASN A 115 -6.50 -10.30 4.91
C ASN A 115 -6.27 -9.72 3.50
N LEU A 116 -5.81 -8.46 3.39
CA LEU A 116 -5.48 -7.87 2.10
C LEU A 116 -4.32 -8.64 1.44
N VAL A 117 -3.23 -8.90 2.17
CA VAL A 117 -2.08 -9.68 1.67
C VAL A 117 -2.52 -11.05 1.17
N THR A 118 -3.24 -11.82 2.00
CA THR A 118 -3.72 -13.16 1.64
C THR A 118 -4.66 -13.14 0.44
N ASN A 119 -5.58 -12.17 0.36
CA ASN A 119 -6.50 -12.05 -0.76
C ASN A 119 -5.79 -11.67 -2.06
N LEU A 120 -4.83 -10.74 -2.01
CA LEU A 120 -4.06 -10.36 -3.19
C LEU A 120 -3.23 -11.53 -3.73
N ALA A 121 -2.58 -12.29 -2.84
CA ALA A 121 -1.85 -13.50 -3.22
C ALA A 121 -2.78 -14.51 -3.91
N ARG A 122 -3.96 -14.77 -3.32
CA ARG A 122 -4.94 -15.71 -3.88
C ARG A 122 -5.51 -15.26 -5.23
N LEU A 123 -5.87 -14.00 -5.37
CA LEU A 123 -6.51 -13.46 -6.58
C LEU A 123 -5.55 -13.29 -7.75
N ASN A 124 -4.24 -13.20 -7.48
CA ASN A 124 -3.20 -12.92 -8.46
C ASN A 124 -2.07 -13.96 -8.40
N ALA A 125 -2.38 -15.22 -8.07
CA ALA A 125 -1.39 -16.27 -7.80
C ALA A 125 -0.35 -16.46 -8.91
N ASN A 126 -0.71 -16.20 -10.16
CA ASN A 126 0.18 -16.31 -11.33
C ASN A 126 1.20 -15.15 -11.46
N LEU A 127 1.08 -14.10 -10.64
CA LEU A 127 1.95 -12.92 -10.64
C LEU A 127 2.79 -12.81 -9.36
N VAL A 128 2.54 -13.69 -8.38
CA VAL A 128 3.29 -13.75 -7.12
C VAL A 128 4.73 -14.19 -7.41
N GLN A 129 5.67 -13.67 -6.63
CA GLN A 129 7.10 -14.01 -6.69
C GLN A 129 7.55 -14.63 -5.38
#